data_AF-J3NC67-F1
#
_entry.id   AF-J3NC67-F1
#
_cell.length_a   1.000
_cell.length_b   1.000
_cell.length_c   1.000
_cell.angle_alpha   90.00
_cell.angle_beta   90.00
_cell.angle_gamma   90.00
#
_symmetry.space_group_name_H-M   'P 1'
#
loop_
_entity.id
_entity.type
_entity.pdbx_description
1 polymer ?
#
loop_
_entity_poly.entity_id
_entity_poly.type
_entity_poly.pdbx_seq_one_letter_code
_entity_poly.pdbx_strand_id
1 'polypeptide(L)'
;MPLLLMMFLAASPLATVLGTSGGNGLLNIPSEDYLAAAHCPSICGDVSEITYPFGIGPGCFRQGFELVCDNTTQPPTLLFLGNTSTQISSTSSGWYEVAIPAVGFNISIVPGIGDHNITSWQAPAKGFAAQNDSALLVVGCALKADLFDLGTDNAVGSCRTLCFNDTVIMQAQANGGSCADGMGCCTINTASELRGFRLELVRLYDKAAAQLSDWRLHTRAQVLFLQDNFYQFNSTDLSSTWINGSTVGDTVLVGAIMDQPNCPSALMNKSTYACSTNANCKDAPNGGYYCVCPNGNYGSNPYTLPGCKDYSGTNCTLFRT
;
A
#
# COMPACT_ATOMS: atom_id res chain seq x y z
N MET A 1 12.38 -57.08 59.90
CA MET A 1 11.56 -55.93 59.42
C MET A 1 12.24 -55.36 58.19
N PRO A 2 11.73 -55.58 56.97
CA PRO A 2 12.31 -54.99 55.77
C PRO A 2 11.76 -53.57 55.59
N LEU A 3 12.65 -52.60 55.31
CA LEU A 3 12.26 -51.24 54.96
C LEU A 3 11.81 -51.21 53.48
N LEU A 4 10.54 -50.85 53.24
CA LEU A 4 10.02 -50.53 51.91
C LEU A 4 10.69 -49.26 51.38
N LEU A 5 11.26 -49.33 50.19
CA LEU A 5 11.66 -48.16 49.40
C LEU A 5 10.44 -47.71 48.57
N MET A 6 9.80 -46.60 48.95
CA MET A 6 8.79 -45.95 48.10
C MET A 6 9.48 -45.16 46.98
N MET A 7 9.25 -45.57 45.73
CA MET A 7 9.59 -44.77 44.54
C MET A 7 8.52 -43.69 44.34
N PHE A 8 8.90 -42.42 44.45
CA PHE A 8 8.07 -41.29 43.99
C PHE A 8 8.30 -41.08 42.49
N LEU A 9 7.30 -41.40 41.68
CA LEU A 9 7.21 -40.99 40.27
C LEU A 9 6.91 -39.48 40.23
N ALA A 10 7.93 -38.66 40.00
CA ALA A 10 7.74 -37.26 39.67
C ALA A 10 7.25 -37.18 38.21
N ALA A 11 5.96 -36.91 38.02
CA ALA A 11 5.42 -36.55 36.73
C ALA A 11 6.02 -35.19 36.32
N SER A 12 6.86 -35.19 35.29
CA SER A 12 7.35 -33.97 34.64
C SER A 12 6.17 -33.24 34.01
N PRO A 13 5.96 -31.94 34.29
CA PRO A 13 4.95 -31.19 33.58
C PRO A 13 5.39 -31.08 32.11
N LEU A 14 4.50 -31.46 31.20
CA LEU A 14 4.58 -31.06 29.80
C LEU A 14 4.63 -29.53 29.78
N ALA A 15 5.80 -28.98 29.46
CA ALA A 15 5.91 -27.59 29.08
C ALA A 15 5.10 -27.43 27.79
N THR A 16 3.89 -26.89 27.92
CA THR A 16 3.20 -26.22 26.84
C THR A 16 4.11 -25.08 26.39
N VAL A 17 4.87 -25.33 25.32
CA VAL A 17 5.49 -24.27 24.54
C VAL A 17 4.33 -23.47 23.96
N LEU A 18 3.96 -22.39 24.65
CA LEU A 18 3.28 -21.27 24.01
C LEU A 18 4.27 -20.78 22.95
N GLY A 19 4.08 -21.28 21.73
CA GLY A 19 4.84 -20.87 20.58
C GLY A 19 4.62 -19.37 20.39
N THR A 20 5.65 -18.59 20.65
CA THR A 20 5.82 -17.28 20.04
C THR A 20 5.89 -17.50 18.53
N SER A 21 4.74 -17.43 17.88
CA SER A 21 4.58 -17.45 16.42
C SER A 21 5.15 -16.15 15.84
N GLY A 22 6.47 -16.05 15.81
CA GLY A 22 7.23 -15.15 14.95
C GLY A 22 8.19 -16.02 14.15
N GLY A 23 7.68 -16.64 13.08
CA GLY A 23 8.53 -17.43 12.20
C GLY A 23 9.50 -16.49 11.50
N ASN A 24 10.82 -16.72 11.63
CA ASN A 24 11.77 -16.03 10.79
C ASN A 24 11.43 -16.36 9.32
N GLY A 25 10.97 -15.37 8.56
CA GLY A 25 10.62 -15.54 7.15
C GLY A 25 11.79 -16.13 6.34
N LEU A 26 11.48 -16.70 5.18
CA LEU A 26 12.49 -17.30 4.31
C LEU A 26 13.50 -16.24 3.84
N LEU A 27 14.79 -16.58 3.92
CA LEU A 27 15.88 -15.80 3.34
C LEU A 27 16.38 -16.39 2.02
N ASN A 28 16.19 -17.69 1.83
CA ASN A 28 16.50 -18.39 0.59
C ASN A 28 15.32 -18.33 -0.38
N ILE A 29 15.60 -18.55 -1.67
CA ILE A 29 14.61 -18.58 -2.76
C ILE A 29 13.89 -19.95 -2.74
N PRO A 30 12.58 -20.02 -2.43
CA PRO A 30 11.84 -21.28 -2.45
C PRO A 30 11.47 -21.69 -3.88
N SER A 31 11.23 -22.98 -4.12
CA SER A 31 10.55 -23.44 -5.34
C SER A 31 9.04 -23.33 -5.22
N GLU A 32 8.34 -23.19 -6.36
CA GLU A 32 6.88 -23.27 -6.42
C GLU A 32 6.37 -24.59 -5.82
N ASP A 33 7.05 -25.71 -6.10
CA ASP A 33 6.72 -27.04 -5.54
C ASP A 33 6.84 -27.08 -4.01
N TYR A 34 7.86 -26.42 -3.45
CA TYR A 34 8.03 -26.32 -2.00
C TYR A 34 6.88 -25.56 -1.35
N LEU A 35 6.50 -24.41 -1.91
CA LEU A 35 5.39 -23.59 -1.39
C LEU A 35 4.05 -24.34 -1.48
N ALA A 36 3.83 -25.08 -2.56
CA ALA A 36 2.65 -25.93 -2.72
C ALA A 36 2.62 -27.08 -1.70
N ALA A 37 3.75 -27.76 -1.49
CA ALA A 37 3.89 -28.83 -0.50
C ALA A 37 3.78 -28.33 0.95
N ALA A 38 4.18 -27.09 1.21
CA ALA A 38 4.01 -26.43 2.51
C ALA A 38 2.56 -25.98 2.77
N HIS A 39 1.66 -26.15 1.80
CA HIS A 39 0.24 -25.75 1.88
C HIS A 39 0.06 -24.26 2.23
N CYS A 40 0.88 -23.41 1.62
CA CYS A 40 0.80 -21.97 1.84
C CYS A 40 -0.56 -21.41 1.39
N PRO A 41 -1.28 -20.69 2.27
CA PRO A 41 -2.58 -20.12 1.92
C PRO A 41 -2.44 -19.08 0.79
N SER A 42 -3.23 -19.27 -0.26
CA SER A 42 -3.31 -18.35 -1.41
C SER A 42 -4.54 -17.42 -1.36
N ILE A 43 -5.40 -17.58 -0.36
CA ILE A 43 -6.67 -16.85 -0.21
C ILE A 43 -6.89 -16.49 1.25
N CYS A 44 -7.36 -15.27 1.51
CA CYS A 44 -7.86 -14.81 2.81
C CYS A 44 -9.06 -13.88 2.59
N GLY A 45 -10.26 -14.33 2.95
CA GLY A 45 -11.50 -13.60 2.70
C GLY A 45 -11.70 -13.31 1.22
N ASP A 46 -11.82 -12.03 0.88
CA ASP A 46 -12.01 -11.56 -0.50
C ASP A 46 -10.69 -11.39 -1.27
N VAL A 47 -9.53 -11.55 -0.61
CA VAL A 47 -8.21 -11.46 -1.27
C VAL A 47 -7.78 -12.84 -1.72
N SER A 48 -7.62 -13.01 -3.04
CA SER A 48 -7.04 -14.20 -3.67
C SER A 48 -5.65 -13.93 -4.25
N GLU A 49 -4.97 -14.98 -4.68
CA GLU A 49 -3.65 -14.93 -5.35
C GLU A 49 -2.51 -14.40 -4.45
N ILE A 50 -2.60 -14.69 -3.16
CA ILE A 50 -1.50 -14.44 -2.22
C ILE A 50 -0.33 -15.33 -2.61
N THR A 51 0.77 -14.70 -3.04
CA THR A 51 1.94 -15.37 -3.58
C THR A 51 3.23 -14.81 -2.98
N TYR A 52 4.26 -15.66 -2.90
CA TYR A 52 5.59 -15.29 -2.42
C TYR A 52 6.10 -14.07 -3.22
N PRO A 53 6.76 -13.06 -2.62
CA PRO A 53 7.35 -13.01 -1.29
C PRO A 53 6.34 -12.80 -0.16
N PHE A 54 5.10 -12.42 -0.46
CA PHE A 54 4.05 -12.34 0.55
C PHE A 54 3.56 -13.72 0.95
N GLY A 55 3.13 -13.88 2.20
CA GLY A 55 2.57 -15.15 2.62
C GLY A 55 2.10 -15.15 4.06
N ILE A 56 1.30 -16.15 4.36
CA ILE A 56 0.65 -16.33 5.65
C ILE A 56 1.23 -17.57 6.32
N GLY A 57 1.80 -17.38 7.50
CA GLY A 57 2.31 -18.46 8.33
C GLY A 57 3.73 -18.93 7.99
N PRO A 58 4.33 -19.74 8.87
CA PRO A 58 5.75 -20.07 8.80
C PRO A 58 6.13 -20.78 7.49
N GLY A 59 7.21 -20.30 6.85
CA GLY A 59 7.74 -20.89 5.61
C GLY A 59 7.05 -20.44 4.33
N CYS A 60 6.06 -19.55 4.40
CA CYS A 60 5.29 -19.10 3.24
C CYS A 60 5.65 -17.70 2.73
N PHE A 61 6.44 -16.95 3.48
CA PHE A 61 6.78 -15.56 3.17
C PHE A 61 8.28 -15.31 3.25
N ARG A 62 8.73 -14.27 2.55
CA ARG A 62 10.07 -13.70 2.70
C ARG A 62 10.13 -12.81 3.93
N GLN A 63 11.24 -12.81 4.67
CA GLN A 63 11.37 -11.93 5.83
C GLN A 63 11.03 -10.46 5.48
N GLY A 64 10.08 -9.87 6.20
CA GLY A 64 9.54 -8.52 5.96
C GLY A 64 8.23 -8.47 5.16
N PHE A 65 7.78 -9.59 4.60
CA PHE A 65 6.57 -9.70 3.77
C PHE A 65 5.49 -10.59 4.42
N GLU A 66 5.55 -10.71 5.75
CA GLU A 66 4.62 -11.55 6.52
C GLU A 66 3.24 -10.90 6.60
N LEU A 67 2.23 -11.69 6.22
CA LEU A 67 0.82 -11.33 6.30
C LEU A 67 0.09 -12.21 7.31
N VAL A 68 -1.03 -11.70 7.81
CA VAL A 68 -1.94 -12.44 8.68
C VAL A 68 -3.36 -12.39 8.14
N CYS A 69 -4.04 -13.53 8.18
CA CYS A 69 -5.47 -13.59 7.93
C CYS A 69 -6.21 -13.46 9.26
N ASP A 70 -6.87 -12.34 9.48
CA ASP A 70 -7.73 -12.15 10.64
C ASP A 70 -9.08 -12.85 10.40
N ASN A 71 -9.23 -14.00 11.06
CA ASN A 71 -10.44 -14.82 11.01
C ASN A 71 -11.53 -14.35 11.98
N THR A 72 -11.30 -13.26 12.74
CA THR A 72 -12.31 -12.70 13.64
C THR A 72 -13.35 -11.85 12.89
N THR A 73 -13.04 -11.44 11.66
CA THR A 73 -13.96 -10.73 10.76
C THR A 73 -14.71 -11.71 9.85
N GLN A 74 -15.86 -11.28 9.32
CA GLN A 74 -16.66 -12.07 8.37
C GLN A 74 -17.02 -11.21 7.14
N PRO A 75 -16.40 -11.44 5.96
CA PRO A 75 -15.34 -12.43 5.69
C PRO A 75 -14.01 -12.11 6.41
N PRO A 76 -13.07 -13.08 6.51
CA PRO A 76 -11.73 -12.83 7.04
C PRO A 76 -11.01 -11.68 6.31
N THR A 77 -10.13 -10.97 6.99
CA THR A 77 -9.40 -9.82 6.41
C THR A 77 -7.90 -10.05 6.38
N LEU A 78 -7.25 -9.68 5.27
CA LEU A 78 -5.81 -9.82 5.11
C LEU A 78 -5.11 -8.55 5.62
N LEU A 79 -4.14 -8.70 6.52
CA LEU A 79 -3.44 -7.60 7.18
C LEU A 79 -1.92 -7.79 7.12
N PHE A 80 -1.16 -6.69 7.25
CA PHE A 80 0.27 -6.77 7.53
C PHE A 80 0.50 -7.27 8.96
N LEU A 81 1.37 -8.28 9.17
CA LEU A 81 1.58 -8.79 10.54
C LEU A 81 2.25 -7.73 11.44
N GLY A 82 3.23 -7.00 10.91
CA GLY A 82 3.91 -5.93 11.64
C GLY A 82 3.02 -4.70 11.93
N ASN A 83 1.86 -4.61 11.26
CA ASN A 83 0.89 -3.54 11.42
C ASN A 83 -0.52 -4.08 11.13
N THR A 84 -1.13 -4.70 12.14
CA THR A 84 -2.45 -5.34 12.03
C THR A 84 -3.61 -4.35 11.91
N SER A 85 -3.35 -3.06 11.67
CA SER A 85 -4.39 -2.07 11.39
C SER A 85 -4.59 -1.82 9.89
N THR A 86 -3.62 -2.20 9.06
CA THR A 86 -3.68 -1.95 7.61
C THR A 86 -4.18 -3.17 6.87
N GLN A 87 -5.39 -3.03 6.32
CA GLN A 87 -6.01 -4.04 5.46
C GLN A 87 -5.44 -4.00 4.04
N ILE A 88 -5.26 -5.17 3.46
CA ILE A 88 -4.90 -5.36 2.06
C ILE A 88 -6.18 -5.63 1.28
N SER A 89 -6.41 -4.83 0.24
CA SER A 89 -7.53 -4.97 -0.70
C SER A 89 -7.25 -6.04 -1.75
N SER A 90 -6.01 -6.11 -2.23
CA SER A 90 -5.57 -7.13 -3.19
C SER A 90 -4.05 -7.27 -3.20
N THR A 91 -3.57 -8.43 -3.62
CA THR A 91 -2.18 -8.64 -4.03
C THR A 91 -2.13 -8.46 -5.55
N SER A 92 -1.27 -7.57 -6.05
CA SER A 92 -1.23 -7.28 -7.48
C SER A 92 -0.34 -8.27 -8.24
N SER A 93 -0.43 -8.24 -9.57
CA SER A 93 0.44 -9.01 -10.48
C SER A 93 1.91 -8.57 -10.47
N GLY A 94 2.26 -7.45 -9.82
CA GLY A 94 3.63 -6.95 -9.72
C GLY A 94 4.56 -7.80 -8.85
N TRP A 95 4.06 -8.85 -8.18
CA TRP A 95 4.75 -9.75 -7.23
C TRP A 95 5.34 -9.08 -5.98
N TYR A 96 5.74 -7.81 -6.03
CA TYR A 96 6.20 -7.02 -4.89
C TYR A 96 5.22 -5.88 -4.54
N GLU A 97 4.03 -5.90 -5.11
CA GLU A 97 3.02 -4.83 -5.01
C GLU A 97 1.75 -5.33 -4.34
N VAL A 98 1.22 -4.55 -3.40
CA VAL A 98 -0.06 -4.80 -2.72
C VAL A 98 -0.90 -3.55 -2.71
N ALA A 99 -2.20 -3.70 -2.93
CA ALA A 99 -3.17 -2.63 -2.82
C ALA A 99 -3.75 -2.57 -1.41
N ILE A 100 -3.83 -1.38 -0.85
CA ILE A 100 -4.57 -1.08 0.38
C ILE A 100 -5.70 -0.11 0.05
N PRO A 101 -6.78 -0.09 0.85
CA PRO A 101 -7.83 0.93 0.68
C PRO A 101 -7.22 2.33 0.68
N ALA A 102 -7.84 3.25 -0.07
CA ALA A 102 -7.39 4.64 -0.16
C ALA A 102 -7.04 5.23 1.21
N VAL A 103 -5.82 5.73 1.35
CA VAL A 103 -5.40 6.44 2.55
C VAL A 103 -6.09 7.79 2.57
N GLY A 104 -6.98 8.00 3.54
CA GLY A 104 -7.82 9.18 3.55
C GLY A 104 -7.85 9.95 4.85
N PHE A 105 -8.01 11.27 4.73
CA PHE A 105 -8.15 12.20 5.84
C PHE A 105 -9.37 13.08 5.64
N ASN A 106 -10.17 13.24 6.69
CA ASN A 106 -11.20 14.27 6.76
C ASN A 106 -10.78 15.34 7.76
N ILE A 107 -10.52 16.55 7.27
CA ILE A 107 -9.90 17.62 8.03
C ILE A 107 -10.85 18.82 8.05
N SER A 108 -11.24 19.24 9.25
CA SER A 108 -12.03 20.46 9.45
C SER A 108 -11.11 21.63 9.79
N ILE A 109 -11.13 22.66 8.94
CA ILE A 109 -10.32 23.88 9.05
C ILE A 109 -11.26 25.01 9.45
N VAL A 110 -11.12 25.47 10.71
CA VAL A 110 -11.99 26.45 11.35
C VAL A 110 -11.29 27.81 11.41
N PRO A 111 -11.97 28.90 10.98
CA PRO A 111 -11.40 30.24 11.06
C PRO A 111 -10.93 30.60 12.49
N GLY A 112 -9.67 31.04 12.62
CA GLY A 112 -9.14 31.60 13.87
C GLY A 112 -8.64 30.58 14.90
N ILE A 113 -8.85 29.27 14.68
CA ILE A 113 -8.34 28.19 15.55
C ILE A 113 -7.37 27.26 14.78
N GLY A 114 -7.44 27.21 13.44
CA GLY A 114 -6.59 26.31 12.65
C GLY A 114 -6.65 26.62 11.17
N ASP A 115 -6.10 27.76 10.77
CA ASP A 115 -5.96 28.17 9.36
C ASP A 115 -4.95 27.32 8.58
N HIS A 116 -4.23 26.49 9.32
CA HIS A 116 -3.20 25.58 8.89
C HIS A 116 -3.41 24.24 9.60
N ASN A 117 -3.43 23.15 8.84
CA ASN A 117 -3.47 21.80 9.37
C ASN A 117 -2.31 21.00 8.77
N ILE A 118 -1.61 20.25 9.62
CA ILE A 118 -0.55 19.34 9.21
C ILE A 118 -1.02 17.93 9.51
N THR A 119 -1.03 17.08 8.48
CA THR A 119 -1.24 15.64 8.63
C THR A 119 -0.07 14.89 8.01
N SER A 120 0.11 13.64 8.39
CA SER A 120 1.15 12.79 7.83
C SER A 120 0.67 11.37 7.69
N TRP A 121 1.23 10.67 6.72
CA TRP A 121 1.07 9.24 6.54
C TRP A 121 2.43 8.59 6.34
N GLN A 122 2.54 7.33 6.74
CA GLN A 122 3.71 6.50 6.48
C GLN A 122 3.26 5.08 6.12
N ALA A 123 4.02 4.44 5.25
CA ALA A 123 3.79 3.05 4.86
C ALA A 123 3.77 2.12 6.09
N PRO A 124 2.94 1.05 6.05
CA PRO A 124 2.64 0.22 7.22
C PRO A 124 3.82 -0.63 7.69
N ALA A 125 4.82 -0.85 6.86
CA ALA A 125 5.96 -1.71 7.16
C ALA A 125 7.28 -1.18 6.55
N LYS A 126 8.40 -1.54 7.15
CA LYS A 126 9.73 -1.18 6.65
C LYS A 126 9.97 -1.80 5.28
N GLY A 127 10.47 -1.00 4.34
CA GLY A 127 10.70 -1.42 2.96
C GLY A 127 9.52 -1.18 2.04
N PHE A 128 8.35 -0.82 2.58
CA PHE A 128 7.20 -0.44 1.78
C PHE A 128 7.20 1.06 1.50
N ALA A 129 6.74 1.42 0.30
CA ALA A 129 6.49 2.79 -0.13
C ALA A 129 5.26 2.80 -1.03
N ALA A 130 4.55 3.92 -1.07
CA ALA A 130 3.57 4.15 -2.12
C ALA A 130 4.26 4.13 -3.49
N GLN A 131 3.62 3.49 -4.47
CA GLN A 131 4.17 3.39 -5.82
C GLN A 131 4.30 4.78 -6.46
N ASN A 132 5.25 4.90 -7.40
CA ASN A 132 5.24 6.03 -8.32
C ASN A 132 3.92 6.08 -9.09
N ASP A 133 3.54 7.26 -9.59
CA ASP A 133 2.24 7.50 -10.24
C ASP A 133 1.03 7.47 -9.29
N SER A 134 1.27 7.49 -7.97
CA SER A 134 0.21 7.81 -7.00
C SER A 134 -0.16 9.29 -7.06
N ALA A 135 -1.39 9.63 -6.69
CA ALA A 135 -1.92 10.98 -6.61
C ALA A 135 -2.53 11.24 -5.23
N LEU A 136 -2.35 12.46 -4.74
CA LEU A 136 -3.12 13.02 -3.63
C LEU A 136 -4.30 13.82 -4.20
N LEU A 137 -5.51 13.33 -4.03
CA LEU A 137 -6.75 14.05 -4.33
C LEU A 137 -7.17 14.87 -3.11
N VAL A 138 -7.42 16.16 -3.31
CA VAL A 138 -7.95 17.07 -2.30
C VAL A 138 -9.29 17.59 -2.78
N VAL A 139 -10.34 17.40 -1.99
CA VAL A 139 -11.69 17.93 -2.25
C VAL A 139 -12.07 18.87 -1.11
N GLY A 140 -12.41 20.12 -1.45
CA GLY A 140 -12.76 21.15 -0.50
C GLY A 140 -12.72 22.55 -1.13
N CYS A 141 -13.10 23.57 -0.37
CA CYS A 141 -13.21 24.94 -0.89
C CYS A 141 -12.21 25.89 -0.23
N ALA A 142 -11.55 26.74 -1.03
CA ALA A 142 -10.62 27.77 -0.57
C ALA A 142 -9.45 27.19 0.24
N LEU A 143 -8.77 26.20 -0.35
CA LEU A 143 -7.64 25.52 0.25
C LEU A 143 -6.41 25.60 -0.64
N LYS A 144 -5.23 25.59 -0.02
CA LYS A 144 -3.96 25.23 -0.62
C LYS A 144 -3.44 23.98 0.08
N ALA A 145 -3.06 22.99 -0.71
CA ALA A 145 -2.40 21.78 -0.25
C ALA A 145 -0.94 21.81 -0.70
N ASP A 146 -0.02 21.61 0.24
CA ASP A 146 1.41 21.42 -0.03
C ASP A 146 1.81 20.03 0.48
N LEU A 147 2.33 19.19 -0.42
CA LEU A 147 2.75 17.83 -0.13
C LEU A 147 4.27 17.75 -0.08
N PHE A 148 4.79 17.17 0.98
CA PHE A 148 6.22 16.99 1.24
C PHE A 148 6.56 15.52 1.46
N ASP A 149 7.71 15.09 0.95
CA ASP A 149 8.26 13.78 1.28
C ASP A 149 8.72 13.78 2.74
N LEU A 150 8.27 12.79 3.53
CA LEU A 150 8.52 12.78 4.97
C LEU A 150 9.99 12.49 5.33
N GLY A 151 10.74 11.81 4.44
CA GLY A 151 12.13 11.42 4.71
C GLY A 151 13.14 12.52 4.38
N THR A 152 12.88 13.28 3.33
CA THR A 152 13.78 14.30 2.78
C THR A 152 13.31 15.73 3.02
N ASP A 153 12.06 15.92 3.41
CA ASP A 153 11.39 17.22 3.54
C ASP A 153 11.30 18.02 2.22
N ASN A 154 11.58 17.37 1.09
CA ASN A 154 11.47 17.98 -0.21
C ASN A 154 10.00 18.15 -0.60
N ALA A 155 9.68 19.28 -1.24
CA ALA A 155 8.37 19.51 -1.80
C ALA A 155 8.12 18.52 -2.96
N VAL A 156 7.05 17.74 -2.84
CA VAL A 156 6.56 16.84 -3.90
C VAL A 156 5.70 17.63 -4.89
N GLY A 157 4.83 18.50 -4.36
CA GLY A 157 3.98 19.37 -5.16
C GLY A 157 2.99 20.16 -4.32
N SER A 158 2.23 21.02 -5.00
CA SER A 158 1.20 21.82 -4.35
C SER A 158 0.01 22.02 -5.26
N CYS A 159 -1.20 22.06 -4.72
CA CYS A 159 -2.40 22.40 -5.47
C CYS A 159 -3.32 23.33 -4.67
N ARG A 160 -4.31 23.91 -5.33
CA ARG A 160 -5.29 24.80 -4.70
C ARG A 160 -6.69 24.42 -5.14
N THR A 161 -7.66 24.64 -4.27
CA THR A 161 -9.08 24.46 -4.59
C THR A 161 -9.85 25.75 -4.33
N LEU A 162 -10.72 26.12 -5.28
CA LEU A 162 -11.62 27.27 -5.20
C LEU A 162 -13.04 26.81 -5.52
N CYS A 163 -14.02 27.47 -4.94
CA CYS A 163 -15.43 27.19 -5.20
C CYS A 163 -16.13 28.46 -5.65
N PHE A 164 -17.12 28.30 -6.52
CA PHE A 164 -17.99 29.37 -7.00
C PHE A 164 -19.40 29.17 -6.44
N ASN A 165 -20.21 30.23 -6.37
CA ASN A 165 -21.58 30.13 -5.84
C ASN A 165 -22.49 29.24 -6.70
N ASP A 166 -22.17 29.07 -7.98
CA ASP A 166 -22.96 28.27 -8.91
C ASP A 166 -22.34 26.87 -9.07
N THR A 167 -22.91 25.89 -8.37
CA THR A 167 -22.49 24.48 -8.43
C THR A 167 -22.77 23.84 -9.78
N VAL A 168 -23.73 24.35 -10.56
CA VAL A 168 -24.01 23.89 -11.93
C VAL A 168 -22.86 24.29 -12.85
N ILE A 169 -22.34 25.51 -12.69
CA ILE A 169 -21.14 25.96 -13.41
C ILE A 169 -19.93 25.12 -12.99
N MET A 170 -19.72 24.89 -11.69
CA MET A 170 -18.62 24.02 -11.22
C MET A 170 -18.70 22.62 -11.83
N GLN A 171 -19.89 22.02 -11.85
CA GLN A 171 -20.11 20.69 -12.43
C GLN A 171 -19.94 20.69 -13.97
N ALA A 172 -20.40 21.73 -14.66
CA ALA A 172 -20.30 21.85 -16.11
C ALA A 172 -18.86 22.12 -16.58
N GLN A 173 -18.08 22.88 -15.81
CA GLN A 173 -16.67 23.15 -16.11
C GLN A 173 -15.77 21.95 -15.82
N ALA A 174 -16.17 21.03 -14.95
CA ALA A 174 -15.57 19.71 -14.79
C ALA A 174 -15.89 18.78 -15.98
N ASN A 175 -15.88 19.31 -17.21
CA ASN A 175 -16.37 18.74 -18.46
C ASN A 175 -15.86 17.29 -18.71
N GLY A 176 -16.64 16.28 -18.27
CA GLY A 176 -16.28 14.86 -18.33
C GLY A 176 -16.10 14.17 -16.95
N GLY A 177 -16.40 14.85 -15.86
CA GLY A 177 -16.34 14.30 -14.50
C GLY A 177 -14.95 14.30 -13.87
N SER A 178 -13.86 14.51 -14.62
CA SER A 178 -12.52 14.56 -14.02
C SER A 178 -12.37 15.74 -13.04
N CYS A 179 -11.54 15.58 -12.01
CA CYS A 179 -11.16 16.67 -11.13
C CYS A 179 -10.39 17.73 -11.91
N ALA A 180 -11.11 18.75 -12.40
CA ALA A 180 -10.50 19.88 -13.06
C ALA A 180 -9.86 20.78 -12.01
N ASP A 181 -8.52 20.67 -11.89
CA ASP A 181 -7.72 21.33 -10.86
C ASP A 181 -8.18 22.78 -10.59
N GLY A 182 -8.55 23.03 -9.34
CA GLY A 182 -8.96 24.35 -8.89
C GLY A 182 -10.46 24.54 -8.72
N MET A 183 -11.31 23.65 -9.22
CA MET A 183 -12.77 23.75 -9.09
C MET A 183 -13.31 22.75 -8.05
N GLY A 184 -13.22 23.11 -6.78
CA GLY A 184 -13.68 22.28 -5.65
C GLY A 184 -12.81 21.07 -5.35
N CYS A 185 -11.93 20.69 -6.26
CA CYS A 185 -10.92 19.66 -6.02
C CYS A 185 -9.60 19.99 -6.74
N CYS A 186 -8.53 19.32 -6.34
CA CYS A 186 -7.26 19.33 -7.05
C CYS A 186 -6.45 18.06 -6.77
N THR A 187 -5.46 17.80 -7.61
CA THR A 187 -4.59 16.63 -7.49
C THR A 187 -3.10 17.02 -7.38
N ILE A 188 -2.33 16.24 -6.62
CA ILE A 188 -0.87 16.32 -6.58
C ILE A 188 -0.32 14.95 -6.94
N ASN A 189 0.26 14.83 -8.14
CA ASN A 189 0.84 13.58 -8.62
C ASN A 189 2.25 13.37 -8.06
N THR A 190 2.58 12.12 -7.78
CA THR A 190 3.89 11.71 -7.26
C THR A 190 4.73 11.11 -8.40
N ALA A 191 5.93 11.67 -8.60
CA ALA A 191 6.86 11.19 -9.63
C ALA A 191 7.80 10.08 -9.13
N SER A 192 7.74 9.74 -7.84
CA SER A 192 8.65 8.79 -7.20
C SER A 192 7.94 8.10 -6.05
N GLU A 193 8.44 6.92 -5.69
CA GLU A 193 7.90 6.14 -4.58
C GLU A 193 8.05 6.90 -3.25
N LEU A 194 6.97 7.00 -2.46
CA LEU A 194 6.98 7.73 -1.18
C LEU A 194 6.80 6.78 0.00
N ARG A 195 7.80 6.71 0.88
CA ARG A 195 7.69 5.98 2.16
C ARG A 195 6.68 6.57 3.11
N GLY A 196 6.44 7.86 2.98
CA GLY A 196 5.53 8.63 3.78
C GLY A 196 5.54 10.07 3.31
N PHE A 197 4.51 10.81 3.70
CA PHE A 197 4.38 12.21 3.34
C PHE A 197 3.89 13.04 4.51
N ARG A 198 4.22 14.33 4.47
CA ARG A 198 3.61 15.38 5.28
C ARG A 198 2.77 16.25 4.35
N LEU A 199 1.53 16.46 4.71
CA LEU A 199 0.58 17.30 4.00
C LEU A 199 0.26 18.52 4.85
N GLU A 200 0.46 19.69 4.27
CA GLU A 200 0.04 20.96 4.84
C GLU A 200 -1.17 21.48 4.08
N LEU A 201 -2.26 21.71 4.80
CA LEU A 201 -3.46 22.34 4.28
C LEU A 201 -3.61 23.73 4.88
N VAL A 202 -3.64 24.72 4.00
CA VAL A 202 -3.77 26.14 4.36
C VAL A 202 -5.09 26.66 3.81
N ARG A 203 -5.84 27.38 4.65
CA ARG A 203 -7.04 28.10 4.21
C ARG A 203 -6.66 29.33 3.40
N LEU A 204 -7.27 29.50 2.24
CA LEU A 204 -7.10 30.69 1.42
C LEU A 204 -8.04 31.81 1.88
N TYR A 205 -7.46 32.97 2.20
CA TYR A 205 -8.15 34.18 2.62
C TYR A 205 -8.27 35.19 1.47
N ASP A 206 -8.70 34.75 0.28
CA ASP A 206 -8.85 35.70 -0.82
C ASP A 206 -10.16 36.49 -0.72
N LYS A 207 -10.11 37.79 -1.05
CA LYS A 207 -11.31 38.66 -1.15
C LYS A 207 -12.34 38.14 -2.15
N ALA A 208 -11.95 37.25 -3.08
CA ALA A 208 -12.86 36.52 -3.96
C ALA A 208 -13.68 35.45 -3.19
N ALA A 209 -13.09 34.76 -2.20
CA ALA A 209 -13.80 33.85 -1.31
C ALA A 209 -14.76 34.59 -0.36
N ALA A 210 -14.57 35.89 -0.15
CA ALA A 210 -15.46 36.74 0.64
C ALA A 210 -16.81 37.07 -0.05
N GLN A 211 -16.96 36.79 -1.36
CA GLN A 211 -18.26 36.93 -2.06
C GLN A 211 -19.19 35.74 -1.89
N LEU A 212 -18.68 34.63 -1.35
CA LEU A 212 -19.49 33.50 -0.96
C LEU A 212 -20.05 33.86 0.43
N SER A 213 -21.32 34.27 0.54
CA SER A 213 -21.90 34.64 1.84
C SER A 213 -22.29 33.43 2.69
N ASP A 214 -22.21 32.20 2.14
CA ASP A 214 -22.83 31.00 2.71
C ASP A 214 -21.89 29.78 2.97
N TRP A 215 -20.63 29.78 2.51
CA TRP A 215 -19.62 28.71 2.81
C TRP A 215 -19.14 28.64 4.28
N ARG A 216 -19.88 29.29 5.19
CA ARG A 216 -19.63 29.36 6.64
C ARG A 216 -20.13 28.04 7.25
N LEU A 217 -19.40 27.28 8.05
CA LEU A 217 -18.48 27.71 9.11
C LEU A 217 -17.25 26.79 9.30
N HIS A 218 -17.03 25.80 8.42
CA HIS A 218 -15.92 24.85 8.52
C HIS A 218 -15.46 24.51 7.10
N THR A 219 -14.28 24.96 6.70
CA THR A 219 -13.69 24.44 5.45
C THR A 219 -13.33 22.99 5.72
N ARG A 220 -14.08 22.04 5.18
CA ARG A 220 -13.71 20.63 5.24
C ARG A 220 -12.89 20.27 4.03
N ALA A 221 -11.81 19.56 4.27
CA ALA A 221 -10.97 18.96 3.26
C ALA A 221 -11.09 17.46 3.37
N GLN A 222 -11.46 16.82 2.28
CA GLN A 222 -11.34 15.38 2.14
C GLN A 222 -10.11 15.12 1.28
N VAL A 223 -9.18 14.36 1.83
CA VAL A 223 -7.92 14.05 1.16
C VAL A 223 -7.86 12.56 0.98
N LEU A 224 -7.58 12.09 -0.23
CA LEU A 224 -7.40 10.68 -0.53
C LEU A 224 -6.08 10.53 -1.28
N PHE A 225 -5.32 9.50 -0.94
CA PHE A 225 -4.09 9.15 -1.62
C PHE A 225 -4.28 7.79 -2.30
N LEU A 226 -4.06 7.73 -3.60
CA LEU A 226 -4.50 6.61 -4.45
C LEU A 226 -3.57 6.48 -5.66
N GLN A 227 -3.43 5.28 -6.21
CA GLN A 227 -2.66 5.05 -7.44
C GLN A 227 -3.44 5.57 -8.65
N ASP A 228 -4.54 4.93 -8.96
CA ASP A 228 -5.40 5.32 -10.06
C ASP A 228 -6.49 6.25 -9.54
N ASN A 229 -6.46 7.51 -9.96
CA ASN A 229 -7.47 8.50 -9.56
C ASN A 229 -8.72 8.42 -10.44
N PHE A 230 -9.62 7.49 -10.13
CA PHE A 230 -10.91 7.34 -10.81
C PHE A 230 -11.99 8.29 -10.29
N TYR A 231 -11.62 9.24 -9.42
CA TYR A 231 -12.57 10.19 -8.85
C TYR A 231 -13.25 11.00 -9.94
N GLN A 232 -14.58 11.00 -9.88
CA GLN A 232 -15.41 11.91 -10.64
C GLN A 232 -15.95 13.00 -9.74
N PHE A 233 -15.61 14.25 -10.06
CA PHE A 233 -16.04 15.40 -9.30
C PHE A 233 -17.56 15.49 -9.24
N ASN A 234 -18.07 15.56 -8.02
CA ASN A 234 -19.46 15.85 -7.73
C ASN A 234 -19.52 16.98 -6.71
N SER A 235 -20.23 18.06 -7.07
CA SER A 235 -20.40 19.22 -6.19
C SER A 235 -20.97 18.86 -4.81
N THR A 236 -21.72 17.77 -4.66
CA THR A 236 -22.22 17.31 -3.35
C THR A 236 -21.10 16.89 -2.40
N ASP A 237 -19.97 16.42 -2.92
CA ASP A 237 -18.82 15.94 -2.13
C ASP A 237 -18.19 17.06 -1.30
N LEU A 238 -18.32 18.32 -1.75
CA LEU A 238 -17.88 19.50 -1.01
C LEU A 238 -18.59 19.66 0.33
N SER A 239 -19.81 19.12 0.44
CA SER A 239 -20.62 19.13 1.66
C SER A 239 -20.69 17.77 2.35
N SER A 240 -20.17 16.71 1.72
CA SER A 240 -20.19 15.36 2.27
C SER A 240 -19.28 15.22 3.49
N THR A 241 -19.61 14.24 4.34
CA THR A 241 -18.74 13.86 5.46
C THR A 241 -17.63 12.91 5.03
N TRP A 242 -17.82 12.17 3.94
CA TRP A 242 -16.84 11.22 3.43
C TRP A 242 -17.07 10.90 1.95
N ILE A 243 -15.99 10.85 1.17
CA ILE A 243 -15.94 10.28 -0.17
C ILE A 243 -15.50 8.84 0.03
N ASN A 244 -16.29 7.91 -0.51
CA ASN A 244 -15.97 6.50 -0.36
C ASN A 244 -14.68 6.17 -1.11
N GLY A 245 -13.61 5.88 -0.36
CA GLY A 245 -12.31 5.46 -0.90
C GLY A 245 -12.42 4.31 -1.89
N SER A 246 -13.32 3.35 -1.64
CA SER A 246 -13.49 2.16 -2.48
C SER A 246 -14.01 2.45 -3.88
N THR A 247 -14.55 3.65 -4.13
CA THR A 247 -15.07 4.04 -5.46
C THR A 247 -14.10 4.92 -6.25
N VAL A 248 -13.03 5.40 -5.62
CA VAL A 248 -12.08 6.33 -6.25
C VAL A 248 -10.74 5.69 -6.60
N GLY A 249 -10.39 4.58 -5.96
CA GLY A 249 -9.16 3.82 -6.23
C GLY A 249 -8.47 3.38 -4.94
N ASP A 250 -7.58 2.41 -5.05
CA ASP A 250 -6.73 1.95 -3.94
C ASP A 250 -5.40 2.70 -3.92
N THR A 251 -4.69 2.65 -2.80
CA THR A 251 -3.26 2.99 -2.74
C THR A 251 -2.45 1.73 -3.00
N VAL A 252 -1.57 1.73 -3.99
CA VAL A 252 -0.63 0.62 -4.20
C VAL A 252 0.70 0.89 -3.52
N LEU A 253 1.14 -0.11 -2.76
CA LEU A 253 2.41 -0.12 -2.07
C LEU A 253 3.36 -1.10 -2.76
N VAL A 254 4.58 -0.66 -3.02
CA VAL A 254 5.70 -1.49 -3.46
C VAL A 254 6.54 -1.88 -2.25
N GLY A 255 6.86 -3.17 -2.11
CA GLY A 255 7.68 -3.73 -1.05
C GLY A 255 9.09 -4.07 -1.54
N ALA A 256 10.09 -3.36 -1.05
CA ALA A 256 11.50 -3.61 -1.38
C ALA A 256 12.10 -4.68 -0.45
N ILE A 257 13.04 -5.47 -0.97
CA ILE A 257 13.89 -6.33 -0.15
C ILE A 257 14.92 -5.47 0.57
N MET A 258 14.92 -5.53 1.91
CA MET A 258 15.71 -4.65 2.78
C MET A 258 16.92 -5.32 3.44
N ASP A 259 17.32 -6.51 2.98
CA ASP A 259 18.46 -7.25 3.55
C ASP A 259 19.83 -6.68 3.13
N GLN A 260 19.86 -5.92 2.04
CA GLN A 260 21.01 -5.20 1.50
C GLN A 260 20.55 -3.81 1.01
N PRO A 261 21.44 -2.81 0.98
CA PRO A 261 21.05 -1.42 0.66
C PRO A 261 20.70 -1.19 -0.81
N ASN A 262 21.22 -2.03 -1.73
CA ASN A 262 21.07 -1.91 -3.18
C ASN A 262 21.49 -3.21 -3.88
N CYS A 263 21.25 -3.30 -5.18
CA CYS A 263 21.57 -4.43 -6.04
C CYS A 263 23.06 -4.81 -6.05
N PRO A 264 24.02 -3.87 -6.20
CA PRO A 264 25.45 -4.23 -6.15
C PRO A 264 25.83 -4.97 -4.87
N SER A 265 25.30 -4.53 -3.72
CA SER A 265 25.54 -5.18 -2.43
C SER A 265 24.80 -6.51 -2.32
N ALA A 266 23.57 -6.58 -2.83
CA ALA A 266 22.75 -7.79 -2.87
C ALA A 266 23.39 -8.92 -3.67
N LEU A 267 23.94 -8.61 -4.84
CA LEU A 267 24.61 -9.58 -5.72
C LEU A 267 25.88 -10.18 -5.10
N MET A 268 26.54 -9.45 -4.19
CA MET A 268 27.68 -9.95 -3.44
C MET A 268 27.26 -10.92 -2.32
N ASN A 269 26.06 -10.75 -1.76
CA ASN A 269 25.55 -11.60 -0.68
C ASN A 269 24.60 -12.69 -1.20
N LYS A 270 25.18 -13.73 -1.81
CA LYS A 270 24.41 -14.85 -2.38
C LYS A 270 23.57 -15.64 -1.38
N SER A 271 23.87 -15.55 -0.09
CA SER A 271 23.15 -16.33 0.94
C SER A 271 21.75 -15.81 1.23
N THR A 272 21.50 -14.52 1.01
CA THR A 272 20.19 -13.91 1.27
C THR A 272 19.58 -13.27 0.01
N TYR A 273 20.31 -13.23 -1.10
CA TYR A 273 19.84 -12.65 -2.36
C TYR A 273 18.47 -13.20 -2.78
N ALA A 274 17.51 -12.29 -3.01
CA ALA A 274 16.10 -12.65 -3.19
C ALA A 274 15.72 -13.07 -4.60
N CYS A 275 16.46 -12.64 -5.62
CA CYS A 275 16.04 -12.78 -7.00
C CYS A 275 16.43 -14.14 -7.56
N SER A 276 15.48 -14.82 -8.21
CA SER A 276 15.73 -16.02 -8.98
C SER A 276 16.80 -15.82 -10.06
N THR A 277 17.42 -16.91 -10.51
CA THR A 277 18.60 -16.89 -11.39
C THR A 277 18.39 -16.16 -12.73
N ASN A 278 17.15 -16.09 -13.21
CA ASN A 278 16.69 -15.46 -14.45
C ASN A 278 15.92 -14.14 -14.22
N ALA A 279 15.87 -13.65 -12.98
CA ALA A 279 15.32 -12.35 -12.64
C ALA A 279 16.42 -11.29 -12.58
N ASN A 280 16.05 -10.05 -12.89
CA ASN A 280 16.92 -8.89 -12.76
C ASN A 280 16.72 -8.24 -11.40
N CYS A 281 17.80 -7.73 -10.83
CA CYS A 281 17.76 -6.86 -9.67
C CYS A 281 17.56 -5.41 -10.12
N LYS A 282 16.63 -4.70 -9.48
CA LYS A 282 16.39 -3.26 -9.67
C LYS A 282 16.54 -2.53 -8.33
N ASP A 283 17.37 -1.49 -8.28
CA ASP A 283 17.52 -0.67 -7.08
C ASP A 283 16.18 -0.01 -6.71
N ALA A 284 15.81 -0.09 -5.44
CA ALA A 284 14.65 0.62 -4.93
C ALA A 284 15.04 2.08 -4.63
N PRO A 285 14.26 3.10 -5.07
CA PRO A 285 14.54 4.51 -4.80
C PRO A 285 14.75 4.82 -3.32
N ASN A 286 14.01 4.12 -2.48
CA ASN A 286 14.04 4.30 -1.04
C ASN A 286 15.14 3.44 -0.35
N GLY A 287 15.94 2.69 -1.10
CA GLY A 287 16.93 1.73 -0.60
C GLY A 287 16.34 0.33 -0.48
N GLY A 288 17.21 -0.67 -0.61
CA GLY A 288 16.81 -2.04 -0.91
C GLY A 288 16.81 -2.30 -2.41
N TYR A 289 16.15 -3.38 -2.81
CA TYR A 289 16.00 -3.74 -4.22
C TYR A 289 14.71 -4.53 -4.48
N TYR A 290 14.30 -4.54 -5.74
CA TYR A 290 13.23 -5.35 -6.28
C TYR A 290 13.80 -6.45 -7.18
N CYS A 291 13.11 -7.57 -7.29
CA CYS A 291 13.35 -8.58 -8.30
C CYS A 291 12.29 -8.44 -9.39
N VAL A 292 12.73 -8.32 -10.64
CA VAL A 292 11.84 -8.07 -11.78
C VAL A 292 12.17 -9.03 -12.92
N CYS A 293 11.15 -9.53 -13.60
CA CYS A 293 11.36 -10.33 -14.78
C CYS A 293 11.75 -9.48 -16.00
N PRO A 294 12.67 -9.98 -16.86
CA PRO A 294 12.97 -9.33 -18.12
C PRO A 294 11.71 -9.15 -18.98
N ASN A 295 11.68 -8.07 -19.77
CA ASN A 295 10.64 -7.79 -20.77
C ASN A 295 9.20 -7.68 -20.22
N GLY A 296 9.02 -7.44 -18.91
CA GLY A 296 7.68 -7.30 -18.32
C GLY A 296 6.89 -8.61 -18.32
N ASN A 297 7.57 -9.76 -18.16
CA ASN A 297 6.86 -11.02 -17.96
C ASN A 297 6.25 -11.08 -16.56
N TYR A 298 5.04 -10.52 -16.41
CA TYR A 298 4.28 -10.52 -15.16
C TYR A 298 3.65 -11.87 -14.83
N GLY A 299 3.65 -12.84 -15.75
CA GLY A 299 3.08 -14.17 -15.52
C GLY A 299 4.02 -15.15 -14.80
N SER A 300 5.22 -14.71 -14.41
CA SER A 300 6.22 -15.52 -13.72
C SER A 300 6.75 -14.78 -12.51
N ASN A 301 6.93 -15.49 -11.39
CA ASN A 301 7.33 -14.90 -10.13
C ASN A 301 8.86 -14.81 -10.03
N PRO A 302 9.45 -13.60 -9.97
CA PRO A 302 10.91 -13.43 -9.90
C PRO A 302 11.52 -13.84 -8.55
N TYR A 303 10.70 -14.09 -7.53
CA TYR A 303 11.12 -14.42 -6.16
C TYR A 303 11.09 -15.92 -5.84
N THR A 304 10.66 -16.77 -6.77
CA THR A 304 10.61 -18.24 -6.60
C THR A 304 11.40 -18.95 -7.69
N LEU A 305 11.63 -20.27 -7.53
CA LEU A 305 12.11 -21.13 -8.62
C LEU A 305 10.90 -21.80 -9.31
N PRO A 306 10.85 -21.82 -10.66
CA PRO A 306 11.96 -21.60 -11.60
C PRO A 306 12.22 -20.12 -11.98
N GLY A 307 11.48 -19.17 -11.41
CA GLY A 307 11.67 -17.74 -11.65
C GLY A 307 10.99 -17.28 -12.93
N CYS A 308 11.64 -16.37 -13.64
CA CYS A 308 11.13 -15.77 -14.87
C CYS A 308 11.17 -16.75 -16.05
N LYS A 309 10.03 -17.33 -16.40
CA LYS A 309 9.95 -18.29 -17.51
C LYS A 309 10.13 -17.54 -18.84
N ASP A 310 11.11 -17.91 -19.65
CA ASP A 310 11.21 -17.38 -21.01
C ASP A 310 10.05 -17.92 -21.84
N TYR A 311 9.10 -17.08 -22.22
CA TYR A 311 8.19 -17.40 -23.32
C TYR A 311 8.96 -17.25 -24.64
N SER A 312 10.00 -18.06 -24.85
CA SER A 312 10.56 -18.24 -26.17
C SER A 312 9.53 -19.00 -27.02
N GLY A 313 8.69 -18.24 -27.73
CA GLY A 313 7.73 -18.67 -28.74
C GLY A 313 7.42 -20.16 -28.77
N THR A 314 6.52 -20.64 -27.91
CA THR A 314 5.84 -21.89 -28.20
C THR A 314 5.07 -21.70 -29.48
N ASN A 315 5.49 -22.44 -30.51
CA ASN A 315 4.77 -22.63 -31.76
C ASN A 315 3.26 -22.63 -31.52
N CYS A 316 2.56 -21.64 -32.08
CA CYS A 316 1.17 -21.78 -32.46
C CYS A 316 1.07 -22.91 -33.50
N THR A 317 1.20 -24.17 -33.09
CA THR A 317 0.59 -25.27 -33.83
C THR A 317 -0.90 -25.13 -33.64
N LEU A 318 -1.51 -24.34 -34.53
CA LEU A 318 -2.93 -24.43 -34.85
C LEU A 318 -3.24 -25.91 -35.12
N PHE A 319 -3.87 -26.57 -34.16
CA PHE A 319 -4.69 -27.74 -34.47
C PHE A 319 -5.85 -27.24 -35.32
N ARG A 320 -5.70 -27.33 -36.64
CA ARG A 320 -6.85 -27.39 -37.55
C ARG A 320 -7.49 -28.76 -37.35
N THR A 321 -8.69 -28.75 -36.80
CA THR A 321 -9.75 -29.71 -37.11
C THR A 321 -10.90 -28.94 -37.69
#